data_AF-A0A968NVU7-F1
#
_entry.id   AF-A0A968NVU7-F1
#
_cell.length_a   1.000
_cell.length_b   1.000
_cell.length_c   1.000
_cell.angle_alpha   90.00
_cell.angle_beta   90.00
_cell.angle_gamma   90.00
#
_symmetry.space_group_name_H-M   'P 1'
#
loop_
_entity.id
_entity.type
_entity.pdbx_description
1 polymer ?
#
loop_
_entity_poly.entity_id
_entity_poly.type
_entity_poly.pdbx_seq_one_letter_code
_entity_poly.pdbx_strand_id
1 'polypeptide(L)'
;MQRSVTALLLVACASQCSKHCHDAIEQAALAAGAYGLVISGAGPTLLALAADDRASDVATAMREAWQAIGVDPQVQILAIDPQGARISTR
;
A
#
# COMPACT_ATOMS: atom_id res chain seq x y z
N MET A 1 8.83 5.54 -23.76
CA MET A 1 7.57 5.08 -23.15
C MET A 1 7.92 4.46 -21.80
N GLN A 2 8.25 5.30 -20.82
CA GLN A 2 8.60 4.84 -19.47
C GLN A 2 7.30 4.55 -18.74
N ARG A 3 7.04 3.27 -18.44
CA ARG A 3 5.94 2.86 -17.57
C ARG A 3 6.37 3.26 -16.16
N SER A 4 5.99 4.46 -15.72
CA SER A 4 6.18 4.88 -14.32
C SER A 4 5.44 3.89 -13.44
N VAL A 5 6.18 3.12 -12.65
CA VAL A 5 5.63 2.26 -11.60
C VAL A 5 5.61 3.13 -10.36
N THR A 6 4.51 3.82 -10.07
CA THR A 6 4.50 4.87 -9.05
C THR A 6 3.19 4.88 -8.26
N ALA A 7 2.99 3.80 -7.49
CA ALA A 7 2.12 3.84 -6.33
C ALA A 7 2.64 2.88 -5.27
N LEU A 8 3.35 3.42 -4.30
CA LEU A 8 3.72 2.78 -3.05
C LEU A 8 2.56 3.05 -2.08
N LEU A 9 1.64 2.09 -1.94
CA LEU A 9 0.54 2.25 -1.01
C LEU A 9 0.94 1.78 0.37
N LEU A 10 1.18 2.71 1.30
CA LEU A 10 1.36 2.36 2.71
C LEU A 10 -0.02 2.21 3.34
N VAL A 11 -0.32 0.99 3.79
CA VAL A 11 -1.44 0.75 4.70
C VAL A 11 -0.90 0.39 6.08
N ALA A 12 -1.10 1.28 7.04
CA ALA A 12 -0.73 1.06 8.43
C ALA A 12 -1.96 0.66 9.25
N CYS A 13 -1.99 -0.59 9.74
CA CYS A 13 -2.71 -0.91 10.96
C CYS A 13 -1.96 -1.98 11.76
N ALA A 14 -1.60 -1.65 13.00
CA ALA A 14 -0.44 -2.22 13.67
C ALA A 14 -0.64 -3.34 14.67
N SER A 15 -1.82 -3.49 15.24
CA SER A 15 -1.90 -4.16 16.54
C SER A 15 -2.73 -5.44 16.58
N GLN A 16 -3.45 -5.82 15.52
CA GLN A 16 -4.41 -6.94 15.60
C GLN A 16 -4.48 -7.89 14.39
N CYS A 17 -3.58 -7.80 13.41
CA CYS A 17 -3.72 -8.61 12.20
C CYS A 17 -3.01 -9.97 12.31
N SER A 18 -3.76 -11.02 12.63
CA SER A 18 -3.30 -12.42 12.55
C SER A 18 -3.10 -12.82 11.08
N LYS A 19 -2.16 -13.72 10.75
CA LYS A 19 -1.72 -14.06 9.38
C LYS A 19 -2.82 -14.17 8.30
N HIS A 20 -4.04 -14.57 8.68
CA HIS A 20 -5.19 -14.72 7.78
C HIS A 20 -5.79 -13.43 7.21
N CYS A 21 -5.60 -12.28 7.87
CA CYS A 21 -6.12 -11.02 7.33
C CYS A 21 -5.32 -10.54 6.11
N HIS A 22 -4.04 -10.93 6.00
CA HIS A 22 -3.18 -10.54 4.89
C HIS A 22 -3.73 -11.02 3.54
N ASP A 23 -4.18 -12.27 3.49
CA ASP A 23 -4.64 -12.90 2.24
C ASP A 23 -5.85 -12.17 1.64
N ALA A 24 -6.77 -11.70 2.49
CA ALA A 24 -7.94 -10.95 2.05
C ALA A 24 -7.56 -9.56 1.48
N ILE A 25 -6.63 -8.86 2.12
CA ILE A 25 -6.12 -7.57 1.63
C ILE A 25 -5.33 -7.75 0.34
N GLU A 26 -4.51 -8.80 0.26
CA GLU A 26 -3.72 -9.14 -0.93
C GLU A 26 -4.63 -9.43 -2.12
N GLN A 27 -5.66 -10.25 -1.93
CA GLN A 27 -6.64 -10.55 -2.98
C GLN A 27 -7.38 -9.28 -3.44
N ALA A 28 -7.79 -8.41 -2.52
CA ALA A 28 -8.44 -7.15 -2.87
C ALA A 28 -7.51 -6.21 -3.66
N ALA A 29 -6.24 -6.11 -3.26
CA ALA A 29 -5.24 -5.32 -3.97
C ALA A 29 -4.99 -5.85 -5.39
N LEU A 30 -4.79 -7.17 -5.53
CA LEU A 30 -4.57 -7.82 -6.82
C LEU A 30 -5.78 -7.69 -7.75
N ALA A 31 -6.99 -7.85 -7.23
CA ALA A 31 -8.22 -7.66 -8.00
C ALA A 31 -8.38 -6.22 -8.51
N ALA A 32 -7.91 -5.23 -7.75
CA ALA A 32 -7.90 -3.82 -8.15
C ALA A 32 -6.77 -3.45 -9.13
N GLY A 33 -5.87 -4.39 -9.46
CA GLY A 33 -4.79 -4.18 -10.42
C GLY A 33 -3.44 -3.85 -9.80
N ALA A 34 -3.22 -4.17 -8.52
CA ALA A 34 -1.88 -4.19 -7.95
C ALA A 34 -1.02 -5.28 -8.62
N TYR A 35 0.27 -4.99 -8.79
CA TYR A 35 1.26 -5.97 -9.22
C TYR A 35 1.59 -6.98 -8.12
N GLY A 36 1.42 -6.58 -6.86
CA GLY A 36 1.68 -7.40 -5.69
C GLY A 36 1.54 -6.62 -4.40
N LEU A 37 1.48 -7.36 -3.30
CA LEU A 37 1.41 -6.85 -1.93
C LEU A 37 2.56 -7.48 -1.12
N VAL A 38 3.27 -6.70 -0.34
CA VAL A 38 4.33 -7.17 0.55
C VAL A 38 4.27 -6.47 1.90
N ILE A 39 4.92 -7.06 2.92
CA ILE A 39 5.14 -6.39 4.20
C ILE A 39 6.26 -5.35 4.00
N SER A 40 6.02 -4.12 4.46
CA SER A 40 7.00 -3.04 4.45
C SER A 40 7.78 -2.99 5.76
N GLY A 41 9.09 -3.24 5.69
CA GLY A 41 9.98 -3.26 6.85
C GLY A 41 9.72 -4.44 7.80
N ALA A 42 9.70 -4.17 9.10
CA ALA A 42 9.44 -5.18 10.14
C ALA A 42 7.93 -5.47 10.35
N GLY A 43 7.05 -4.88 9.52
CA GLY A 43 5.63 -4.83 9.79
C GLY A 43 5.30 -3.75 10.85
N PRO A 44 4.03 -3.38 10.98
CA PRO A 44 2.80 -4.01 10.46
C PRO A 44 2.34 -3.49 9.08
N THR A 45 3.14 -2.60 8.50
CA THR A 45 2.75 -1.85 7.32
C THR A 45 2.69 -2.75 6.10
N LEU A 46 1.61 -2.67 5.33
CA LEU A 46 1.53 -3.30 4.03
C LEU A 46 1.91 -2.31 2.93
N LEU A 47 2.55 -2.86 1.91
CA LEU A 47 2.94 -2.17 0.70
C LEU A 47 2.30 -2.85 -0.50
N ALA A 48 1.48 -2.14 -1.26
CA ALA A 48 1.10 -2.55 -2.61
C ALA A 48 1.87 -1.75 -3.66
N LEU A 49 2.28 -2.42 -4.74
CA LEU A 49 2.81 -1.79 -5.94
C LEU A 49 1.73 -1.80 -7.01
N ALA A 50 1.44 -0.63 -7.59
CA ALA A 50 0.48 -0.51 -8.69
C ALA A 50 0.97 0.50 -9.74
N ALA A 51 0.33 0.50 -10.90
CA ALA A 51 0.46 1.57 -11.88
C ALA A 51 -0.25 2.83 -11.38
N ASP A 52 0.20 4.00 -11.85
CA ASP A 52 -0.30 5.31 -11.40
C ASP A 52 -1.81 5.46 -11.65
N ASP A 53 -2.30 4.92 -12.78
CA ASP A 53 -3.71 4.93 -13.16
C ASP A 53 -4.58 3.99 -12.30
N ARG A 54 -3.96 3.04 -11.59
CA ARG A 54 -4.61 2.09 -10.68
C ARG A 54 -4.40 2.39 -9.20
N ALA A 55 -3.55 3.36 -8.89
CA ALA A 55 -3.16 3.69 -7.51
C ALA A 55 -4.37 3.98 -6.61
N SER A 56 -5.33 4.76 -7.11
CA SER A 56 -6.54 5.15 -6.37
C SER A 56 -7.51 3.98 -6.16
N ASP A 57 -7.65 3.13 -7.18
CA ASP A 57 -8.50 1.94 -7.13
C ASP A 57 -7.96 0.95 -6.10
N VAL A 58 -6.65 0.66 -6.15
CA VAL A 58 -5.95 -0.21 -5.20
C VAL A 58 -6.03 0.35 -3.78
N ALA A 59 -5.84 1.66 -3.62
CA ALA A 59 -5.98 2.34 -2.32
C ALA A 59 -7.35 2.14 -1.69
N THR A 60 -8.40 2.27 -2.51
CA THR A 60 -9.78 2.12 -2.07
C THR A 60 -10.11 0.67 -1.74
N ALA A 61 -9.75 -0.28 -2.61
CA ALA A 61 -9.98 -1.70 -2.37
C ALA A 61 -9.30 -2.19 -1.10
N MET A 62 -8.05 -1.78 -0.86
CA MET A 62 -7.34 -2.13 0.37
C MET A 62 -8.00 -1.49 1.60
N ARG A 63 -8.38 -0.21 1.54
CA ARG A 63 -9.09 0.46 2.63
C ARG A 63 -10.39 -0.27 3.00
N GLU A 64 -11.20 -0.60 2.01
CA GLU A 64 -12.48 -1.30 2.20
C GLU A 64 -12.28 -2.69 2.79
N ALA A 65 -11.28 -3.44 2.32
CA ALA A 65 -10.97 -4.76 2.85
C ALA A 65 -10.53 -4.72 4.32
N TRP A 66 -9.79 -3.68 4.73
CA TRP A 66 -9.45 -3.44 6.15
C TRP A 66 -10.68 -3.03 6.98
N GLN A 67 -11.53 -2.16 6.45
CA GLN A 67 -12.75 -1.74 7.13
C GLN A 67 -13.73 -2.91 7.33
N ALA A 68 -13.79 -3.85 6.37
CA ALA A 68 -14.59 -5.06 6.47
C ALA A 68 -14.19 -5.98 7.65
N ILE A 69 -12.93 -5.90 8.09
CA ILE A 69 -12.43 -6.62 9.28
C ILE A 69 -12.39 -5.75 10.54
N GLY A 70 -13.07 -4.59 10.52
CA GLY A 70 -13.22 -3.71 11.69
C GLY A 70 -11.99 -2.85 12.00
N VAL A 71 -11.10 -2.69 11.03
CA VAL A 71 -9.88 -1.89 11.16
C VAL A 71 -10.01 -0.63 10.33
N ASP A 72 -9.64 0.52 10.90
CA ASP A 72 -9.54 1.78 10.16
C ASP A 72 -8.08 2.03 9.75
N PRO A 73 -7.70 1.78 8.48
CA PRO A 73 -6.33 1.94 8.03
C PRO A 73 -6.02 3.39 7.63
N GLN A 74 -4.77 3.80 7.88
CA GLN A 74 -4.21 4.94 7.15
C GLN A 74 -3.67 4.47 5.82
N VAL A 75 -4.13 5.11 4.74
CA VAL A 75 -3.76 4.76 3.37
C VAL A 75 -3.11 5.95 2.69
N GLN A 76 -1.87 5.78 2.21
CA GLN A 76 -1.14 6.82 1.50
C GLN A 76 -0.63 6.32 0.17
N ILE A 77 -0.92 7.04 -0.91
CA ILE A 77 -0.33 6.81 -2.23
C ILE A 77 0.96 7.63 -2.30
N LEU A 78 2.09 6.94 -2.44
CA LEU A 78 3.41 7.57 -2.50
C LEU A 78 4.12 7.24 -3.81
N ALA A 79 4.99 8.15 -4.24
CA ALA A 79 5.90 7.90 -5.34
C ALA A 79 7.24 7.37 -4.83
N ILE A 80 7.95 6.60 -5.66
CA ILE A 80 9.35 6.25 -5.38
C ILE A 80 10.15 7.56 -5.37
N ASP A 81 10.85 7.84 -4.28
CA ASP A 81 11.76 8.98 -4.20
C ASP A 81 13.12 8.62 -4.83
N PRO A 82 13.48 9.17 -6.00
CA PRO A 82 14.75 8.86 -6.65
C PRO A 82 15.93 9.65 -6.06
N GLN A 83 15.67 10.64 -5.19
CA GLN A 83 16.69 11.60 -4.74
C GLN A 83 17.24 11.25 -3.35
N GLY A 84 16.45 10.56 -2.52
CA GLY A 84 16.88 10.13 -1.18
C GLY A 84 17.20 11.30 -0.25
N ALA A 85 18.17 11.11 0.65
CA ALA A 85 18.50 12.08 1.69
C ALA A 85 19.11 13.38 1.13
N ARG A 86 18.64 14.54 1.61
CA ARG A 86 19.18 15.86 1.24
C ARG A 86 19.45 16.71 2.46
N ILE A 87 20.44 17.58 2.34
CA ILE A 87 20.76 18.59 3.35
C ILE A 87 19.92 19.83 3.06
N SER A 88 19.11 20.26 4.03
CA SER A 88 18.45 21.56 3.98
C SER A 88 19.13 22.50 4.97
N THR A 89 19.83 23.51 4.49
CA THR A 89 20.33 24.61 5.33
C THR A 89 19.22 25.64 5.55
N ARG A 90 19.14 26.17 6.77
CA ARG A 90 18.16 27.19 7.17
C ARG A 90 18.84 28.55 7.29
#